data_AF-A0A0Q8QNN8-F1
#
_entry.id   AF-A0A0Q8QNN8-F1
#
_cell.length_a   1.000
_cell.length_b   1.000
_cell.length_c   1.000
_cell.angle_alpha   90.00
_cell.angle_beta   90.00
_cell.angle_gamma   90.00
#
_symmetry.space_group_name_H-M   'P 1'
#
loop_
_entity.id
_entity.type
_entity.pdbx_description
1 polymer ?
#
loop_
_entity_poly.entity_id
_entity_poly.type
_entity_poly.pdbx_seq_one_letter_code
_entity_poly.pdbx_strand_id
1 'polypeptide(L)'
;MVDKNEYGFRMLMAGRIEYMAAEQRIAQALFRSKADEFAGRFTLVGTVATPDLFIAFSKSAPDSREMLARFNEGYDKLRNSPRYKQIEERWFK
;
A
#
# COMPACT_ATOMS: atom_id res chain seq x y z
N MET A 1 -3.21 -12.28 -10.92
CA MET A 1 -3.23 -10.81 -10.86
C MET A 1 -1.78 -10.38 -10.86
N VAL A 2 -1.31 -9.63 -11.86
CA VAL A 2 0.10 -9.21 -11.85
C VAL A 2 0.22 -7.89 -11.10
N ASP A 3 1.12 -7.84 -10.14
CA ASP A 3 1.41 -6.62 -9.39
C ASP A 3 2.10 -5.61 -10.32
N LYS A 4 1.49 -4.43 -10.48
CA LYS A 4 2.08 -3.34 -11.29
C LYS A 4 3.46 -2.94 -10.76
N ASN A 5 3.70 -3.08 -9.45
CA ASN A 5 4.99 -2.78 -8.86
C ASN A 5 6.06 -3.77 -9.32
N GLU A 6 5.75 -5.05 -9.39
CA GLU A 6 6.69 -6.09 -9.83
C GLU A 6 7.20 -5.83 -11.25
N TYR A 7 6.31 -5.50 -12.19
CA TYR A 7 6.73 -5.15 -13.55
C TYR A 7 7.58 -3.88 -13.59
N GLY A 8 7.23 -2.86 -12.80
CA GLY A 8 8.02 -1.64 -12.70
C GLY A 8 9.45 -1.93 -12.23
N PHE A 9 9.61 -2.75 -11.19
CA PHE A 9 10.94 -3.09 -10.68
C PHE A 9 11.75 -3.94 -11.66
N ARG A 10 11.10 -4.84 -12.42
CA ARG A 10 11.76 -5.56 -13.52
C ARG A 10 12.20 -4.64 -14.65
N MET A 11 11.39 -3.65 -15.02
CA MET A 11 11.79 -2.65 -16.02
C MET A 11 12.99 -1.83 -15.56
N LEU A 12 13.04 -1.47 -14.27
CA LEU A 12 14.18 -0.78 -13.67
C LEU A 12 15.45 -1.63 -13.71
N MET A 13 15.38 -2.91 -13.30
CA MET A 13 16.53 -3.82 -13.40
C MET A 13 16.99 -4.05 -14.84
N ALA A 14 16.06 -4.04 -15.79
CA ALA A 14 16.35 -4.18 -17.22
C ALA A 14 16.83 -2.87 -17.88
N GLY A 15 16.98 -1.77 -17.12
CA GLY A 15 17.41 -0.47 -17.65
C GLY A 15 16.40 0.20 -18.59
N ARG A 16 15.13 -0.23 -18.57
CA ARG A 16 14.07 0.32 -19.44
C ARG A 16 13.44 1.59 -18.88
N ILE A 17 13.65 1.86 -17.60
CA ILE A 17 13.28 3.08 -16.90
C ILE A 17 14.42 3.44 -15.93
N GLU A 18 14.60 4.73 -15.65
CA GLU A 18 15.65 5.22 -14.75
C GLU A 18 15.20 5.25 -13.29
N TYR A 19 13.89 5.48 -13.08
CA TYR A 19 13.28 5.59 -11.76
C TYR A 19 11.93 4.88 -11.74
N MET A 20 11.57 4.36 -10.56
CA MET A 20 10.25 3.81 -10.30
C MET A 20 9.68 4.46 -9.04
N ALA A 21 8.49 5.04 -9.17
CA ALA A 21 7.69 5.48 -8.03
C ALA A 21 6.83 4.30 -7.53
N ALA A 22 6.94 3.98 -6.25
CA ALA A 22 6.13 2.96 -5.59
C ALA A 22 5.82 3.38 -4.15
N GLU A 23 4.69 2.91 -3.61
CA GLU A 23 4.44 3.04 -2.18
C GLU A 23 5.46 2.18 -1.41
N GLN A 24 6.11 2.77 -0.42
CA GLN A 24 7.29 2.18 0.22
C GLN A 24 6.97 0.85 0.92
N ARG A 25 5.84 0.73 1.63
CA ARG A 25 5.49 -0.51 2.33
C ARG A 25 5.18 -1.63 1.34
N ILE A 26 4.49 -1.32 0.24
CA ILE A 26 4.21 -2.27 -0.84
C ILE A 26 5.50 -2.73 -1.52
N ALA A 27 6.41 -1.81 -1.84
CA ALA A 27 7.72 -2.18 -2.40
C ALA A 27 8.51 -3.08 -1.46
N GLN A 28 8.56 -2.76 -0.17
CA GLN A 28 9.26 -3.58 0.82
C GLN A 28 8.63 -4.97 1.00
N ALA A 29 7.29 -5.08 1.00
CA ALA A 29 6.60 -6.36 1.04
C ALA A 29 6.90 -7.21 -0.21
N LEU A 30 6.92 -6.58 -1.39
CA LEU A 30 7.35 -7.24 -2.63
C LEU A 30 8.80 -7.75 -2.53
N PHE A 31 9.72 -6.93 -2.00
CA PHE A 31 11.11 -7.33 -1.85
C PHE A 31 11.30 -8.47 -0.86
N ARG A 32 10.50 -8.54 0.21
CA ARG A 32 10.49 -9.68 1.14
C ARG A 32 9.94 -10.95 0.50
N SER A 33 8.79 -10.85 -0.17
CA SER A 33 8.13 -12.00 -0.82
C SER A 33 8.92 -12.58 -2.00
N LYS A 34 9.82 -11.81 -2.61
CA LYS A 34 10.66 -12.21 -3.75
C LYS A 34 12.12 -11.83 -3.53
N ALA A 35 12.66 -12.23 -2.38
CA ALA A 35 13.99 -11.84 -1.93
C ALA A 35 15.09 -12.16 -2.95
N ASP A 36 15.07 -13.35 -3.57
CA ASP A 36 16.07 -13.77 -4.56
C ASP A 36 16.14 -12.83 -5.78
N GLU A 37 14.99 -12.26 -6.15
CA GLU A 37 14.88 -11.37 -7.31
C GLU A 37 15.19 -9.91 -6.96
N PHE A 38 14.71 -9.41 -5.80
CA PHE A 38 14.67 -7.97 -5.54
C PHE A 38 15.46 -7.50 -4.32
N ALA A 39 15.79 -8.37 -3.36
CA ALA A 39 16.43 -7.93 -2.12
C ALA A 39 17.80 -7.27 -2.40
N GLY A 40 18.01 -6.08 -1.83
CA GLY A 40 19.26 -5.33 -1.97
C GLY A 40 19.54 -4.76 -3.36
N ARG A 41 18.63 -4.91 -4.34
CA ARG A 41 18.85 -4.45 -5.73
C ARG A 41 18.44 -3.01 -6.01
N PHE A 42 17.71 -2.39 -5.09
CA PHE A 42 17.18 -1.04 -5.26
C PHE A 42 17.58 -0.16 -4.08
N THR A 43 17.78 1.12 -4.36
CA THR A 43 18.01 2.16 -3.36
C THR A 43 16.93 3.24 -3.47
N LEU A 44 16.47 3.75 -2.33
CA LEU A 44 15.53 4.87 -2.31
C LEU A 44 16.29 6.15 -2.65
N VAL A 45 15.93 6.80 -3.75
CA VAL A 45 16.60 8.03 -4.23
C VAL A 45 15.83 9.31 -3.95
N GLY A 46 14.57 9.21 -3.49
CA GLY A 46 13.75 10.36 -3.15
C GLY A 46 12.31 10.00 -2.83
N THR A 47 11.59 10.93 -2.22
CA THR A 47 10.16 10.82 -1.90
C THR A 47 9.39 11.78 -2.80
N VAL A 48 8.50 11.22 -3.64
CA VAL A 48 7.69 12.02 -4.58
C VAL A 48 6.49 12.65 -3.87
N ALA A 49 5.87 11.93 -2.93
CA ALA A 49 4.74 12.41 -2.13
C ALA A 49 4.56 11.54 -0.87
N THR A 50 3.87 12.10 0.13
CA THR A 50 3.40 11.39 1.33
C THR A 50 1.89 11.51 1.45
N PRO A 51 1.12 10.88 0.53
CA PRO A 51 -0.34 11.00 0.54
C PRO A 51 -0.93 10.18 1.69
N ASP A 52 -1.97 10.71 2.30
CA ASP A 52 -2.85 9.94 3.17
C ASP A 52 -3.80 9.07 2.35
N LEU A 53 -4.19 7.91 2.89
CA LEU A 53 -5.17 7.01 2.29
C LEU A 53 -6.54 7.26 2.89
N PHE A 54 -7.53 7.54 2.03
CA PHE A 54 -8.91 7.80 2.44
C PHE A 54 -9.86 6.80 1.81
N ILE A 55 -10.91 6.46 2.56
CA ILE A 55 -12.10 5.81 2.00
C ILE A 55 -13.13 6.90 1.74
N ALA A 56 -13.66 6.93 0.51
CA ALA A 56 -14.64 7.90 0.09
C ALA A 56 -16.04 7.28 0.05
N PHE A 57 -17.04 8.02 0.54
CA PHE A 57 -18.45 7.70 0.41
C PHE A 57 -19.10 8.65 -0.61
N SER A 58 -20.13 8.18 -1.30
CA SER A 58 -20.81 8.98 -2.33
C SER A 58 -21.44 10.23 -1.72
N LYS A 59 -21.37 11.37 -2.42
CA LYS A 59 -22.04 12.60 -1.98
C LYS A 59 -23.56 12.55 -2.16
N SER A 60 -24.06 11.75 -3.10
CA SER A 60 -25.48 11.74 -3.50
C SER A 60 -26.26 10.54 -2.97
N ALA A 61 -25.59 9.51 -2.45
CA ALA A 61 -26.30 8.36 -1.90
C ALA A 61 -26.94 8.73 -0.55
N PRO A 62 -28.24 8.43 -0.34
CA PRO A 62 -29.00 8.91 0.82
C PRO A 62 -28.40 8.55 2.19
N ASP A 63 -27.72 7.41 2.28
CA ASP A 63 -27.18 6.80 3.50
C ASP A 63 -25.69 7.08 3.73
N SER A 64 -25.02 7.77 2.80
CA SER A 64 -23.55 7.89 2.83
C SER A 64 -23.00 8.62 4.06
N ARG A 65 -23.72 9.62 4.59
CA ARG A 65 -23.31 10.30 5.83
C ARG A 65 -23.35 9.34 7.02
N GLU A 66 -24.38 8.51 7.10
CA GLU A 66 -24.53 7.53 8.17
C GLU A 66 -23.47 6.42 8.04
N MET A 67 -23.26 5.91 6.83
CA MET A 67 -22.25 4.88 6.58
C MET A 67 -20.84 5.37 6.87
N LEU A 68 -20.51 6.62 6.53
CA LEU A 68 -19.24 7.24 6.90
C LEU A 68 -19.05 7.29 8.41
N ALA A 69 -20.08 7.69 9.17
CA ALA A 69 -19.99 7.76 10.63
C ALA A 69 -19.76 6.37 11.25
N ARG A 70 -20.52 5.35 10.81
CA ARG A 70 -20.37 3.96 11.26
C ARG A 70 -19.01 3.39 10.88
N PHE A 71 -18.52 3.70 9.67
CA PHE A 71 -17.20 3.27 9.23
C PHE A 71 -16.10 3.86 10.11
N ASN A 72 -16.13 5.17 10.36
CA ASN A 72 -15.12 5.84 11.20
C ASN A 72 -15.13 5.27 12.62
N GLU A 73 -16.30 5.09 13.24
CA GLU A 73 -16.41 4.48 14.56
C GLU A 73 -15.83 3.06 14.59
N GLY A 74 -16.17 2.23 13.60
CA GLY A 74 -15.64 0.87 13.47
C GLY A 74 -14.14 0.85 13.22
N TYR A 75 -13.64 1.75 12.39
CA TYR A 75 -12.22 1.88 12.08
C TYR A 75 -11.41 2.31 13.30
N ASP A 76 -11.89 3.28 14.06
CA ASP A 76 -11.24 3.73 15.30
C ASP A 76 -11.15 2.59 16.32
N LYS A 77 -12.23 1.83 16.51
CA LYS A 77 -12.23 0.64 17.37
C LYS A 77 -11.24 -0.42 16.86
N LEU A 78 -11.23 -0.68 15.55
CA LEU A 78 -10.33 -1.65 14.94
C LEU A 78 -8.88 -1.23 15.15
N ARG A 79 -8.52 0.02 14.82
CA ARG A 79 -7.16 0.56 14.87
C ARG A 79 -6.55 0.51 16.28
N ASN A 80 -7.38 0.62 17.31
CA ASN A 80 -6.97 0.51 18.72
C ASN A 80 -7.02 -0.93 19.26
N SER A 81 -7.27 -1.94 18.41
CA SER A 81 -7.34 -3.34 18.80
C SER A 81 -6.12 -4.15 18.33
N PRO A 82 -5.77 -5.27 19.00
CA PRO A 82 -4.75 -6.19 18.52
C PRO A 82 -5.03 -6.75 17.12
N ARG A 83 -6.30 -6.78 16.71
CA ARG A 83 -6.73 -7.28 15.41
C ARG A 83 -6.17 -6.45 14.25
N TYR A 84 -5.96 -5.16 14.45
CA TYR A 84 -5.40 -4.30 13.40
C TYR A 84 -3.99 -4.75 12.99
N LYS A 85 -3.11 -5.02 13.97
CA LYS A 85 -1.77 -5.56 13.70
C LYS A 85 -1.82 -6.92 13.00
N GLN A 86 -2.74 -7.80 13.39
CA GLN A 86 -2.91 -9.11 12.71
C GLN A 86 -3.32 -8.95 11.24
N ILE A 87 -4.12 -7.94 10.91
CA ILE A 87 -4.48 -7.61 9.53
C ILE A 87 -3.24 -7.11 8.79
N GLU A 88 -2.49 -6.17 9.36
CA GLU A 88 -1.25 -5.65 8.74
C GLU A 88 -0.24 -6.78 8.48
N GLU A 89 0.01 -7.63 9.47
CA GLU A 89 0.90 -8.79 9.32
C GLU A 89 0.44 -9.76 8.24
N ARG A 90 -0.88 -9.96 8.07
CA ARG A 90 -1.38 -10.84 7.00
C ARG A 90 -1.05 -10.30 5.60
N TRP A 91 -1.10 -8.98 5.41
CA TRP A 91 -0.94 -8.36 4.10
C TRP A 91 0.50 -7.92 3.80
N PHE A 92 1.30 -7.62 4.81
CA PHE A 92 2.68 -7.15 4.66
C PHE A 92 3.75 -8.16 5.07
N LYS A 93 3.37 -9.42 5.34
CA LYS A 93 4.30 -10.53 5.54
C LYS A 93 5.29 -10.64 4.38
#